data_AF-A0A1Z9T252-F1
#
_entry.id   AF-A0A1Z9T252-F1
#
_cell.length_a   1.000
_cell.length_b   1.000
_cell.length_c   1.000
_cell.angle_alpha   90.00
_cell.angle_beta   90.00
_cell.angle_gamma   90.00
#
_symmetry.space_group_name_H-M   'P 1'
#
loop_
_entity.id
_entity.type
_entity.pdbx_description
1 polymer ?
#
loop_
_entity_poly.entity_id
_entity_poly.type
_entity_poly.pdbx_seq_one_letter_code
_entity_poly.pdbx_strand_id
1 'polypeptide(L)'
;MIPKVEPFEVYQKYLSLKQHFSKKDYDYFKFNGKVRASSSSFEKRKDKHHFIRLSKIYKDEEITKFFVSNFVKSSELWIGNLTAPEGRENYISWKAKIQSLPYVFESEIDSLFSDSDNFNSLFDCLDGQHPRLLRSVFGGDLSVESFIIMDSILQFASKFNEEIEESVIWPELYSMCTNYAPFLVVNKQKYVDILKKQVELHYA
;
A
#
# COMPACT_ATOMS: atom_id res chain seq x y z
N MET A 1 -26.39 16.50 5.24
CA MET A 1 -26.34 15.33 6.14
C MET A 1 -25.07 14.55 5.81
N ILE A 2 -24.14 14.39 6.75
CA ILE A 2 -22.97 13.52 6.52
C ILE A 2 -23.51 12.09 6.40
N PRO A 3 -23.12 11.28 5.39
CA PRO A 3 -23.54 9.88 5.32
C PRO A 3 -23.17 9.19 6.63
N LYS A 4 -24.18 8.70 7.34
CA LYS A 4 -24.00 8.02 8.61
C LYS A 4 -23.61 6.58 8.27
N VAL A 5 -22.33 6.26 8.42
CA VAL A 5 -21.87 4.86 8.36
C VAL A 5 -22.23 4.22 9.69
N GLU A 6 -22.82 3.03 9.69
CA GLU A 6 -23.17 2.36 10.93
C GLU A 6 -21.92 1.72 11.56
N PRO A 7 -21.75 1.73 12.90
CA PRO A 7 -20.58 1.16 13.56
C PRO A 7 -20.30 -0.31 13.18
N PHE A 8 -21.36 -1.07 12.90
CA PHE A 8 -21.24 -2.46 12.45
C PHE A 8 -20.63 -2.57 11.04
N GLU A 9 -20.95 -1.63 10.14
CA GLU A 9 -20.35 -1.59 8.79
C GLU A 9 -18.86 -1.24 8.87
N VAL A 10 -18.48 -0.32 9.77
CA VAL A 10 -17.07 -0.01 10.05
C VAL A 10 -16.32 -1.25 10.54
N TYR A 11 -16.95 -2.05 11.41
CA TYR A 11 -16.39 -3.31 11.87
C TYR A 11 -16.23 -4.34 10.74
N GLN A 12 -17.21 -4.46 9.85
CA GLN A 12 -17.10 -5.33 8.68
C GLN A 12 -15.97 -4.89 7.76
N LYS A 13 -15.83 -3.59 7.50
CA LYS A 13 -14.72 -3.01 6.74
C LYS A 13 -13.38 -3.34 7.37
N TYR A 14 -13.21 -3.10 8.67
CA TYR A 14 -12.01 -3.47 9.40
C TYR A 14 -11.66 -4.95 9.22
N LEU A 15 -12.63 -5.86 9.42
CA LEU A 15 -12.41 -7.29 9.25
C LEU A 15 -12.02 -7.68 7.83
N SER A 16 -12.67 -7.08 6.83
CA SER A 16 -12.41 -7.38 5.42
C SER A 16 -11.01 -6.93 5.00
N LEU A 17 -10.62 -5.71 5.37
CA LEU A 17 -9.31 -5.17 5.04
C LEU A 17 -8.20 -5.86 5.84
N LYS A 18 -8.43 -6.13 7.14
CA LYS A 18 -7.47 -6.91 7.92
C LYS A 18 -7.20 -8.27 7.29
N GLN A 19 -8.26 -8.99 6.90
CA GLN A 19 -8.10 -10.28 6.24
C GLN A 19 -7.39 -10.17 4.89
N HIS A 20 -7.64 -9.10 4.14
CA HIS A 20 -6.96 -8.88 2.86
C HIS A 20 -5.45 -8.68 3.02
N PHE A 21 -5.02 -7.96 4.05
CA PHE A 21 -3.60 -7.71 4.29
C PHE A 21 -2.90 -8.83 5.10
N SER A 22 -3.64 -9.71 5.79
CA SER A 22 -3.02 -10.73 6.66
C SER A 22 -3.29 -12.18 6.26
N LYS A 23 -4.29 -12.47 5.42
CA LYS A 23 -4.61 -13.85 4.99
C LYS A 23 -4.31 -14.06 3.52
N LYS A 24 -3.69 -15.20 3.21
CA LYS A 24 -3.38 -15.62 1.83
C LYS A 24 -4.62 -15.94 0.99
N ASP A 25 -5.74 -16.27 1.62
CA ASP A 25 -6.95 -16.78 0.95
C ASP A 25 -8.10 -15.76 0.86
N TYR A 26 -7.88 -14.50 1.28
CA TYR A 26 -8.90 -13.46 1.24
C TYR A 26 -8.49 -12.27 0.37
N ASP A 27 -9.31 -11.95 -0.63
CA ASP A 27 -9.15 -10.79 -1.51
C ASP A 27 -10.34 -9.84 -1.35
N TYR A 28 -10.07 -8.61 -0.93
CA TYR A 28 -11.11 -7.60 -0.68
C TYR A 28 -11.96 -7.31 -1.91
N PHE A 29 -11.35 -7.21 -3.09
CA PHE A 29 -12.02 -6.85 -4.34
C PHE A 29 -12.80 -8.03 -4.90
N LYS A 30 -12.21 -9.23 -4.88
CA LYS A 30 -12.89 -10.47 -5.28
C LYS A 30 -14.15 -10.73 -4.47
N PHE A 31 -14.11 -10.49 -3.16
CA PHE A 31 -15.26 -10.69 -2.27
C PHE A 31 -16.12 -9.43 -2.09
N ASN A 32 -15.81 -8.32 -2.77
CA ASN A 32 -16.50 -7.04 -2.65
C ASN A 32 -16.65 -6.59 -1.17
N GLY A 33 -15.58 -6.72 -0.39
CA GLY A 33 -15.52 -6.38 1.03
C GLY A 33 -16.37 -7.26 1.95
N LYS A 34 -17.00 -8.34 1.46
CA LYS A 34 -17.90 -9.17 2.25
C LYS A 34 -17.14 -10.09 3.20
N VAL A 35 -17.53 -10.04 4.47
CA VAL A 35 -17.02 -10.92 5.52
C VAL A 35 -18.16 -11.48 6.35
N ARG A 36 -17.96 -12.68 6.91
CA ARG A 36 -18.88 -13.26 7.89
C ARG A 36 -18.77 -12.52 9.21
N ALA A 37 -19.78 -11.72 9.54
CA ALA A 37 -19.92 -11.05 10.82
C ALA A 37 -21.41 -10.95 11.16
N SER A 38 -21.77 -11.05 12.43
CA SER A 38 -23.14 -10.83 12.90
C SER A 38 -23.22 -9.61 13.81
N SER A 39 -24.31 -8.85 13.70
CA SER A 39 -24.57 -7.70 14.56
C SER A 39 -24.63 -8.11 16.03
N SER A 40 -25.20 -9.29 16.34
CA SER A 40 -25.28 -9.82 17.70
C SER A 40 -23.91 -10.10 18.33
N SER A 41 -22.95 -10.58 17.53
CA SER A 41 -21.57 -10.77 18.00
C SER A 41 -20.83 -9.45 18.14
N PHE A 42 -21.07 -8.49 17.23
CA PHE A 42 -20.52 -7.14 17.32
C PHE A 42 -20.96 -6.42 18.60
N GLU A 43 -22.24 -6.51 18.96
CA GLU A 43 -22.77 -5.83 20.16
C GLU A 43 -22.13 -6.31 21.47
N LYS A 44 -21.65 -7.56 21.50
CA LYS A 44 -20.97 -8.16 22.66
C LYS A 44 -19.49 -7.79 22.76
N ARG A 45 -18.92 -7.14 21.73
CA ARG A 45 -17.49 -6.79 21.73
C ARG A 45 -17.18 -5.68 22.73
N LYS A 46 -16.13 -5.87 23.53
CA LYS A 46 -15.62 -4.86 24.48
C LYS A 46 -15.01 -3.64 23.77
N ASP A 47 -14.46 -3.85 22.59
CA ASP A 47 -13.76 -2.85 21.78
C ASP A 47 -14.69 -2.12 20.78
N LYS A 48 -16.03 -2.33 20.87
CA LYS A 48 -17.01 -1.75 19.93
C LYS A 48 -16.98 -0.22 19.85
N HIS A 49 -16.57 0.42 20.94
CA HIS A 49 -16.48 1.87 21.07
C HIS A 49 -15.50 2.50 20.06
N HIS A 50 -14.47 1.78 19.63
CA HIS A 50 -13.55 2.26 18.59
C HIS A 50 -14.23 2.39 17.23
N PHE A 51 -15.05 1.41 16.85
CA PHE A 51 -15.83 1.47 15.59
C PHE A 51 -16.90 2.56 15.64
N ILE A 52 -17.55 2.73 16.80
CA ILE A 52 -18.48 3.85 17.04
C ILE A 52 -17.75 5.19 16.85
N ARG A 53 -16.55 5.35 17.40
CA ARG A 53 -15.74 6.56 17.24
C ARG A 53 -15.42 6.83 15.77
N LEU A 54 -14.94 5.83 15.03
CA LEU A 54 -14.60 5.98 13.61
C LEU A 54 -15.82 6.34 12.75
N SER A 55 -16.97 5.71 13.02
CA SER A 55 -18.24 5.98 12.31
C SER A 55 -18.74 7.43 12.45
N LYS A 56 -18.32 8.13 13.50
CA LYS A 56 -18.65 9.53 13.75
C LYS A 56 -17.67 10.52 13.12
N ILE A 57 -16.45 10.07 12.82
CA ILE A 57 -15.35 10.94 12.35
C ILE A 57 -15.24 10.92 10.82
N TYR A 58 -15.36 9.73 10.22
CA TYR A 58 -15.04 9.52 8.82
C TYR A 58 -16.29 9.11 8.01
N LYS A 59 -16.32 9.53 6.75
CA LYS A 59 -17.27 9.04 5.75
C LYS A 59 -16.84 7.67 5.25
N ASP A 60 -17.75 6.95 4.61
CA ASP A 60 -17.53 5.57 4.16
C ASP A 60 -16.22 5.34 3.39
N GLU A 61 -15.93 6.19 2.39
CA GLU A 61 -14.69 6.12 1.61
C GLU A 61 -13.43 6.42 2.44
N GLU A 62 -13.52 7.39 3.35
CA GLU A 62 -12.40 7.78 4.21
C GLU A 62 -12.10 6.68 5.24
N ILE A 63 -13.09 5.88 5.64
CA ILE A 63 -12.90 4.71 6.52
C ILE A 63 -12.05 3.65 5.82
N THR A 64 -12.33 3.36 4.56
CA THR A 64 -11.50 2.41 3.77
C THR A 64 -10.07 2.92 3.68
N LYS A 65 -9.87 4.18 3.29
CA LYS A 65 -8.52 4.79 3.17
C LYS A 65 -7.78 4.79 4.50
N PHE A 66 -8.47 5.10 5.60
CA PHE A 66 -7.90 5.09 6.96
C PHE A 66 -7.40 3.70 7.37
N PHE A 67 -8.15 2.65 7.05
CA PHE A 67 -7.71 1.28 7.33
C PHE A 67 -6.56 0.87 6.42
N VAL A 68 -6.64 1.14 5.11
CA VAL A 68 -5.57 0.82 4.15
C VAL A 68 -4.26 1.51 4.55
N SER A 69 -4.28 2.80 4.85
CA SER A 69 -3.07 3.55 5.22
C SER A 69 -2.35 2.97 6.45
N ASN A 70 -3.10 2.35 7.35
CA ASN A 70 -2.55 1.71 8.52
C ASN A 70 -2.11 0.26 8.25
N PHE A 71 -2.90 -0.52 7.51
CA PHE A 71 -2.54 -1.91 7.21
C PHE A 71 -1.34 -2.04 6.28
N VAL A 72 -1.09 -1.03 5.44
CA VAL A 72 0.17 -0.92 4.66
C VAL A 72 1.38 -0.74 5.57
N LYS A 73 1.21 -0.11 6.74
CA LYS A 73 2.29 0.03 7.74
C LYS A 73 2.47 -1.25 8.57
N SER A 74 1.37 -1.90 8.94
CA SER A 74 1.40 -3.17 9.65
C SER A 74 0.07 -3.92 9.48
N SER A 75 0.13 -5.15 8.96
CA SER A 75 -1.03 -6.03 8.73
C SER A 75 -1.67 -6.54 10.03
N GLU A 76 -0.93 -6.54 11.14
CA GLU A 76 -1.36 -7.15 12.41
C GLU A 76 -2.12 -6.20 13.33
N LEU A 77 -2.29 -4.94 12.95
CA LEU A 77 -2.90 -3.92 13.80
C LEU A 77 -4.29 -4.33 14.32
N TRP A 78 -4.48 -4.17 15.63
CA TRP A 78 -5.78 -4.27 16.27
C TRP A 78 -6.48 -2.88 16.27
N ILE A 79 -7.81 -2.87 16.43
CA ILE A 79 -8.60 -1.64 16.31
C ILE A 79 -8.21 -0.56 17.35
N GLY A 80 -7.73 -0.96 18.52
CA GLY A 80 -7.21 0.00 19.50
C GLY A 80 -5.94 0.69 19.03
N ASN A 81 -5.01 -0.03 18.38
CA ASN A 81 -3.81 0.57 17.77
C ASN A 81 -4.20 1.54 16.65
N LEU A 82 -5.18 1.17 15.83
CA LEU A 82 -5.68 2.02 14.74
C LEU A 82 -6.27 3.33 15.25
N THR A 83 -6.95 3.32 16.39
CA THR A 83 -7.63 4.53 16.92
C THR A 83 -6.82 5.29 17.97
N ALA A 84 -5.62 4.81 18.27
CA ALA A 84 -4.59 5.56 18.99
C ALA A 84 -4.06 6.72 18.11
N PRO A 85 -3.34 7.71 18.69
CA PRO A 85 -2.81 8.85 17.94
C PRO A 85 -2.03 8.45 16.69
N GLU A 86 -1.21 7.40 16.78
CA GLU A 86 -0.34 6.90 15.71
C GLU A 86 -1.15 6.49 14.48
N GLY A 87 -2.31 5.86 14.68
CA GLY A 87 -3.14 5.42 13.55
C GLY A 87 -3.79 6.59 12.80
N ARG A 88 -4.04 7.71 13.48
CA ARG A 88 -4.44 8.97 12.83
C ARG A 88 -3.26 9.61 12.11
N GLU A 89 -2.08 9.65 12.72
CA GLU A 89 -0.87 10.20 12.10
C GLU A 89 -0.51 9.45 10.81
N ASN A 90 -0.58 8.11 10.82
CA ASN A 90 -0.42 7.28 9.64
C ASN A 90 -1.35 7.70 8.50
N TYR A 91 -2.63 7.93 8.82
CA TYR A 91 -3.61 8.33 7.82
C TYR A 91 -3.34 9.73 7.25
N ILE A 92 -2.98 10.68 8.10
CA ILE A 92 -2.66 12.06 7.68
C ILE A 92 -1.42 12.05 6.77
N SER A 93 -0.35 11.40 7.19
CA SER A 93 0.89 11.29 6.42
C SER A 93 0.68 10.57 5.09
N TRP A 94 -0.08 9.48 5.11
CA TRP A 94 -0.47 8.76 3.88
C TRP A 94 -1.26 9.67 2.94
N LYS A 95 -2.27 10.39 3.43
CA LYS A 95 -3.08 11.28 2.61
C LYS A 95 -2.25 12.39 1.98
N ALA A 96 -1.33 13.00 2.75
CA ALA A 96 -0.40 14.00 2.24
C ALA A 96 0.49 13.42 1.13
N LYS A 97 1.04 12.22 1.35
CA LYS A 97 1.86 11.52 0.36
C LYS A 97 1.11 11.21 -0.93
N ILE A 98 -0.10 10.68 -0.85
CA ILE A 98 -0.93 10.37 -2.04
C ILE A 98 -1.24 11.65 -2.84
N GLN A 99 -1.48 12.77 -2.15
CA GLN A 99 -1.73 14.06 -2.80
C GLN A 99 -0.50 14.62 -3.54
N SER A 100 0.70 14.42 -2.99
CA SER A 100 1.97 14.84 -3.59
C SER A 100 2.65 13.76 -4.42
N LEU A 101 2.03 12.60 -4.60
CA LEU A 101 2.67 11.40 -5.14
C LEU A 101 3.36 11.59 -6.49
N PRO A 102 2.85 12.37 -7.46
CA PRO A 102 3.56 12.62 -8.71
C PRO A 102 4.92 13.32 -8.52
N TYR A 103 4.99 14.28 -7.59
CA TYR A 103 6.24 14.99 -7.28
C TYR A 103 7.20 14.10 -6.50
N VAL A 104 6.67 13.35 -5.53
CA VAL A 104 7.45 12.34 -4.77
C VAL A 104 8.05 11.31 -5.73
N PHE A 105 7.24 10.77 -6.63
CA PHE A 105 7.68 9.82 -7.66
C PHE A 105 8.77 10.42 -8.54
N GLU A 106 8.57 11.61 -9.10
CA GLU A 106 9.59 12.25 -9.94
C GLU A 106 10.93 12.42 -9.20
N SER A 107 10.88 12.86 -7.94
CA SER A 107 12.07 13.05 -7.11
C SER A 107 12.77 11.73 -6.74
N GLU A 108 12.01 10.69 -6.37
CA GLU A 108 12.57 9.38 -6.01
C GLU A 108 13.20 8.69 -7.23
N ILE A 109 12.59 8.84 -8.42
CA ILE A 109 13.14 8.32 -9.68
C ILE A 109 14.41 9.07 -10.09
N ASP A 110 14.41 10.40 -9.99
CA ASP A 110 15.59 11.22 -10.30
C ASP A 110 16.79 10.82 -9.43
N SER A 111 16.58 10.66 -8.11
CA SER A 111 17.63 10.18 -7.20
C SER A 111 18.09 8.76 -7.53
N LEU A 112 17.15 7.85 -7.80
CA LEU A 112 17.48 6.46 -8.14
C LEU A 112 18.32 6.36 -9.42
N PHE A 113 18.02 7.20 -10.42
CA PHE A 113 18.69 7.19 -11.71
C PHE A 113 20.06 7.87 -11.64
N SER A 114 20.17 8.98 -10.90
CA SER A 114 21.42 9.73 -10.70
C SER A 114 22.56 8.85 -10.18
N ASP A 115 22.24 7.87 -9.35
CA ASP A 115 23.26 7.01 -8.76
C ASP A 115 23.60 5.78 -9.63
N SER A 116 22.99 5.62 -10.82
CA SER A 116 23.11 4.43 -11.67
C SER A 116 23.51 4.76 -13.10
N ASP A 117 24.58 4.15 -13.61
CA ASP A 117 25.09 4.40 -14.97
C ASP A 117 24.22 3.80 -16.09
N ASN A 118 23.39 2.81 -15.77
CA ASN A 118 22.53 2.12 -16.74
C ASN A 118 21.15 1.84 -16.15
N PHE A 119 20.10 2.24 -16.88
CA PHE A 119 18.71 2.01 -16.49
C PHE A 119 18.41 0.53 -16.23
N ASN A 120 18.85 -0.38 -17.10
CA ASN A 120 18.51 -1.80 -16.99
C ASN A 120 19.14 -2.45 -15.74
N SER A 121 20.32 -1.96 -15.31
CA SER A 121 21.00 -2.47 -14.11
C SER A 121 20.23 -2.23 -12.81
N LEU A 122 19.22 -1.35 -12.82
CA LEU A 122 18.32 -1.16 -11.68
C LEU A 122 17.53 -2.43 -11.34
N PHE A 123 17.33 -3.31 -12.33
CA PHE A 123 16.48 -4.50 -12.28
C PHE A 123 17.26 -5.83 -12.35
N ASP A 124 18.59 -5.79 -12.25
CA ASP A 124 19.43 -6.99 -12.35
C ASP A 124 19.54 -7.71 -10.99
N CYS A 125 19.06 -8.95 -10.93
CA CYS A 125 19.22 -9.84 -9.78
C CYS A 125 20.50 -10.66 -9.99
N LEU A 126 21.63 -10.14 -9.51
CA LEU A 126 22.91 -10.84 -9.60
C LEU A 126 23.01 -11.90 -8.51
N ASP A 127 23.30 -13.14 -8.88
CA ASP A 127 23.48 -14.29 -7.97
C ASP A 127 22.33 -14.44 -6.96
N GLY A 128 21.08 -14.30 -7.42
CA GLY A 128 19.90 -14.46 -6.56
C GLY A 128 19.61 -13.30 -5.62
N GLN A 129 20.40 -12.21 -5.67
CA GLN A 129 20.31 -11.10 -4.72
C GLN A 129 19.29 -10.03 -5.13
N HIS A 130 18.90 -9.22 -4.14
CA HIS A 130 18.00 -8.09 -4.35
C HIS A 130 18.58 -7.09 -5.35
N PRO A 131 17.85 -6.76 -6.44
CA PRO A 131 18.28 -5.74 -7.39
C PRO A 131 18.31 -4.36 -6.73
N ARG A 132 19.00 -3.41 -7.36
CA ARG A 132 19.17 -2.07 -6.80
C ARG A 132 17.86 -1.38 -6.47
N LEU A 133 16.89 -1.45 -7.40
CA LEU A 133 15.55 -0.89 -7.20
C LEU A 133 14.93 -1.37 -5.89
N LEU A 134 15.01 -2.68 -5.62
CA LEU A 134 14.44 -3.29 -4.43
C LEU A 134 15.21 -2.87 -3.16
N ARG A 135 16.55 -2.77 -3.24
CA ARG A 135 17.37 -2.26 -2.13
C ARG A 135 16.99 -0.82 -1.76
N SER A 136 16.68 0.03 -2.73
CA SER A 136 16.19 1.40 -2.48
C SER A 136 14.84 1.42 -1.77
N VAL A 137 13.95 0.44 -2.02
CA VAL A 137 12.71 0.30 -1.24
C VAL A 137 13.00 -0.05 0.22
N PHE A 138 13.89 -1.00 0.46
CA PHE A 138 14.27 -1.39 1.82
C PHE A 138 15.04 -0.29 2.57
N GLY A 139 15.84 0.50 1.85
CA GLY A 139 16.54 1.67 2.38
C GLY A 139 15.62 2.85 2.69
N GLY A 140 14.43 2.88 2.09
CA GLY A 140 13.46 3.97 2.23
C GLY A 140 13.67 5.13 1.25
N ASP A 141 14.64 5.01 0.34
CA ASP A 141 14.91 5.98 -0.74
C ASP A 141 13.85 5.93 -1.84
N LEU A 142 13.23 4.76 -2.04
CA LEU A 142 12.11 4.58 -2.95
C LEU A 142 10.87 4.15 -2.17
N SER A 143 9.76 4.86 -2.35
CA SER A 143 8.53 4.46 -1.70
C SER A 143 7.90 3.20 -2.29
N VAL A 144 7.16 2.48 -1.45
CA VAL A 144 6.29 1.38 -1.89
C VAL A 144 5.31 1.83 -2.98
N GLU A 145 4.73 3.02 -2.86
CA GLU A 145 3.84 3.56 -3.89
C GLU A 145 4.56 3.75 -5.23
N SER A 146 5.75 4.35 -5.23
CA SER A 146 6.55 4.50 -6.44
C SER A 146 6.97 3.16 -7.03
N PHE A 147 7.37 2.20 -6.18
CA PHE A 147 7.69 0.84 -6.60
C PHE A 147 6.50 0.16 -7.29
N ILE A 148 5.30 0.20 -6.68
CA ILE A 148 4.07 -0.35 -7.28
C ILE A 148 3.76 0.33 -8.62
N ILE A 149 3.91 1.66 -8.69
CA ILE A 149 3.63 2.41 -9.92
C ILE A 149 4.63 2.02 -11.02
N MET A 150 5.93 1.94 -10.71
CA MET A 150 6.94 1.50 -11.68
C MET A 150 6.65 0.08 -12.15
N ASP A 151 6.34 -0.85 -11.24
CA ASP A 151 6.01 -2.23 -11.61
C ASP A 151 4.76 -2.29 -12.49
N SER A 152 3.76 -1.45 -12.22
CA SER A 152 2.58 -1.36 -13.09
C SER A 152 2.91 -0.94 -14.53
N ILE A 153 4.02 -0.22 -14.74
CA ILE A 153 4.48 0.27 -16.05
C ILE A 153 5.43 -0.72 -16.71
N LEU A 154 6.40 -1.24 -15.95
CA LEU A 154 7.55 -2.00 -16.44
C LEU A 154 7.45 -3.52 -16.23
N GLN A 155 6.54 -3.97 -15.35
CA GLN A 155 6.23 -5.38 -15.07
C GLN A 155 7.47 -6.21 -14.67
N PHE A 156 8.33 -5.68 -13.80
CA PHE A 156 9.56 -6.35 -13.38
C PHE A 156 9.37 -7.32 -12.21
N ALA A 157 8.27 -7.22 -11.44
CA ALA A 157 8.08 -8.05 -10.25
C ALA A 157 7.97 -9.55 -10.58
N SER A 158 7.49 -9.92 -11.77
CA SER A 158 7.49 -11.32 -12.22
C SER A 158 8.91 -11.86 -12.38
N LYS A 159 9.83 -11.06 -12.93
CA LYS A 159 11.25 -11.40 -13.03
C LYS A 159 11.86 -11.57 -11.63
N PHE A 160 11.55 -10.67 -10.70
CA PHE A 160 12.04 -10.75 -9.32
C PHE A 160 11.55 -12.02 -8.61
N ASN A 161 10.31 -12.45 -8.85
CA ASN A 161 9.78 -13.71 -8.31
C ASN A 161 10.49 -14.97 -8.83
N GLU A 162 11.11 -14.89 -10.01
CA GLU A 162 11.85 -16.00 -10.61
C GLU A 162 13.33 -15.99 -10.22
N GLU A 163 13.93 -14.81 -10.10
CA GLU A 163 15.37 -14.64 -9.95
C GLU A 163 15.86 -14.43 -8.52
N ILE A 164 15.04 -13.90 -7.60
CA ILE A 164 15.48 -13.67 -6.21
C ILE A 164 15.43 -15.01 -5.44
N GLU A 165 16.56 -15.42 -4.87
CA GLU A 165 16.67 -16.66 -4.08
C GLU A 165 16.20 -16.49 -2.63
N GLU A 166 16.24 -15.27 -2.11
CA GLU A 166 15.74 -14.92 -0.78
C GLU A 166 14.24 -15.22 -0.68
N SER A 167 13.82 -15.88 0.42
CA SER A 167 12.48 -16.49 0.54
C SER A 167 11.60 -15.92 1.66
N VAL A 168 12.01 -14.81 2.28
CA VAL A 168 11.29 -14.19 3.41
C VAL A 168 10.93 -12.74 3.08
N ILE A 169 11.92 -11.86 2.93
CA ILE A 169 11.74 -10.41 2.82
C ILE A 169 11.10 -10.02 1.48
N TRP A 170 11.59 -10.54 0.35
CA TRP A 170 11.00 -10.24 -0.96
C TRP A 170 9.56 -10.76 -1.06
N PRO A 171 9.24 -12.03 -0.72
CA PRO A 171 7.86 -12.51 -0.73
C PRO A 171 6.91 -11.72 0.16
N GLU A 172 7.36 -11.25 1.33
CA GLU A 172 6.57 -10.38 2.20
C GLU A 172 6.28 -9.02 1.55
N LEU A 173 7.30 -8.35 0.99
CA LEU A 173 7.11 -7.09 0.29
C LEU A 173 6.20 -7.26 -0.94
N TYR A 174 6.44 -8.29 -1.76
CA TYR A 174 5.64 -8.56 -2.95
C TYR A 174 4.17 -8.80 -2.60
N SER A 175 3.90 -9.58 -1.55
CA SER A 175 2.55 -9.81 -1.03
C SER A 175 1.89 -8.48 -0.58
N MET A 176 2.60 -7.66 0.18
CA MET A 176 2.11 -6.35 0.61
C MET A 176 1.83 -5.43 -0.58
N CYS A 177 2.75 -5.33 -1.54
CA CYS A 177 2.59 -4.53 -2.75
C CYS A 177 1.38 -4.99 -3.57
N THR A 178 1.20 -6.30 -3.74
CA THR A 178 0.07 -6.89 -4.48
C THR A 178 -1.27 -6.58 -3.83
N ASN A 179 -1.35 -6.66 -2.50
CA ASN A 179 -2.56 -6.31 -1.75
C ASN A 179 -2.82 -4.80 -1.72
N TYR A 180 -1.77 -3.98 -1.76
CA TYR A 180 -1.91 -2.53 -1.71
C TYR A 180 -2.25 -1.92 -3.09
N ALA A 181 -1.67 -2.44 -4.18
CA ALA A 181 -1.77 -1.86 -5.51
C ALA A 181 -3.21 -1.53 -5.96
N PRO A 182 -4.23 -2.38 -5.74
CA PRO A 182 -5.61 -2.07 -6.12
C PRO A 182 -6.22 -0.86 -5.40
N PHE A 183 -5.68 -0.43 -4.26
CA PHE A 183 -6.11 0.78 -3.54
C PHE A 183 -5.40 2.05 -4.01
N LEU A 184 -4.32 1.93 -4.78
CA LEU A 184 -3.53 3.05 -5.28
C LEU A 184 -4.14 3.58 -6.60
N VAL A 185 -5.23 4.35 -6.48
CA VAL A 185 -5.93 4.91 -7.64
C VAL A 185 -5.20 6.13 -8.19
N VAL A 186 -4.44 5.93 -9.28
CA VAL A 186 -3.61 6.97 -9.92
C VAL A 186 -3.84 7.05 -11.43
N ASN A 187 -3.57 8.21 -12.03
CA ASN A 187 -3.53 8.34 -13.48
C ASN A 187 -2.21 7.77 -14.01
N LYS A 188 -2.22 6.49 -14.40
CA LYS A 188 -1.04 5.75 -14.90
C LYS A 188 -0.27 6.51 -15.99
N GLN A 189 -0.95 7.14 -16.94
CA GLN A 189 -0.29 7.85 -18.05
C GLN A 189 0.63 8.96 -17.55
N LYS A 190 0.22 9.70 -16.50
CA LYS A 190 1.04 10.75 -15.90
C LYS A 190 2.40 10.22 -15.41
N TYR A 191 2.41 9.02 -14.83
CA TYR A 191 3.64 8.40 -14.32
C TYR A 191 4.49 7.80 -15.43
N VAL A 192 3.87 7.31 -16.50
CA VAL A 192 4.59 6.93 -17.73
C VAL A 192 5.33 8.14 -18.30
N ASP A 193 4.68 9.29 -18.38
CA ASP A 193 5.29 10.51 -18.92
C ASP A 193 6.46 11.00 -18.05
N ILE A 194 6.31 10.97 -16.72
CA ILE A 194 7.39 11.30 -15.77
C ILE A 194 8.57 10.33 -15.94
N LEU A 195 8.30 9.02 -15.99
CA LEU A 195 9.34 8.01 -16.10
C LEU A 195 10.12 8.15 -17.41
N LYS A 196 9.43 8.36 -18.55
CA LYS A 196 10.07 8.59 -19.85
C LYS A 196 10.99 9.81 -19.83
N LYS A 197 10.48 10.94 -19.31
CA LYS A 197 11.27 12.17 -19.14
C LYS A 197 12.53 11.89 -18.32
N GLN A 198 12.42 11.16 -17.21
CA GLN A 198 13.57 10.83 -16.36
C GLN A 198 14.57 9.92 -17.07
N VAL A 199 14.11 8.92 -17.83
CA VAL A 199 15.00 8.07 -18.63
C VAL A 199 15.76 8.89 -19.67
N GLU A 200 15.10 9.81 -20.37
CA GLU A 200 15.73 10.70 -21.35
C GLU A 200 16.75 11.65 -20.72
N LEU A 201 16.52 12.12 -19.49
CA LEU A 201 17.45 13.03 -18.81
C LEU A 201 18.74 12.34 -18.33
N HIS A 202 18.65 11.07 -17.95
CA HIS A 202 19.75 10.34 -17.30
C HIS A 202 20.49 9.36 -18.22
N TYR A 203 19.84 8.87 -19.29
CA TYR A 203 20.36 7.75 -20.11
C TYR A 203 20.35 7.99 -21.62
N ALA A 204 19.98 9.18 -22.10
CA ALA A 204 19.98 9.52 -23.54
C ALA A 204 21.32 10.06 -24.04
#